data_AF-A0A7W2FB78-F1
#
_entry.id   AF-A0A7W2FB78-F1
#
_cell.length_a   1.000
_cell.length_b   1.000
_cell.length_c   1.000
_cell.angle_alpha   90.00
_cell.angle_beta   90.00
_cell.angle_gamma   90.00
#
_symmetry.space_group_name_H-M   'P 1'
#
loop_
_entity.id
_entity.type
_entity.pdbx_description
1 polymer ?
#
loop_
_entity_poly.entity_id
_entity_poly.type
_entity_poly.pdbx_seq_one_letter_code
_entity_poly.pdbx_strand_id
1 'polypeptide(L)'
;MAAALAGACAAVAGDALAWGSDGHRAVAAMAAQLIADSPARKHVTALLLPGESLEQAANWADCVKGTFCGPQTAEMQAYTAANPHHSQYHYADVPFQLEHYRDHAVGTADDDIVQTLRQAIAVLQGHDDDAGNPHHFSRRQALLLVVHLVGDIHQPLHVGAAYLGGEGGFVVPERRGQVDAVHMFDARGGNNLLLDDARLGAASARMIPPPLPRPADEAPAWTQPKSPTQPFHGYWDTTVVDYAFRRSGTRTPKQFAQAMIAARPAIVANTGEPADWPYQWADDGLAVAKLAYADAKPGTIGYQTARNGEAYAVWGLTVPDDYPVPSSAIARAQLTKAGYHLAALLRAIWP
;
A
#
# COMPACT_ATOMS: atom_id res chain seq x y z
N MET A 1 36.88 33.84 -0.72
CA MET A 1 36.02 32.92 0.04
C MET A 1 34.81 32.60 -0.82
N ALA A 2 34.76 31.42 -1.42
CA ALA A 2 33.61 30.96 -2.18
C ALA A 2 32.61 30.34 -1.20
N ALA A 3 31.44 30.95 -1.05
CA ALA A 3 30.33 30.37 -0.30
C ALA A 3 29.69 29.27 -1.14
N ALA A 4 29.85 28.03 -0.72
CA ALA A 4 29.12 26.90 -1.29
C ALA A 4 27.69 26.92 -0.74
N LEU A 5 26.73 27.31 -1.58
CA LEU A 5 25.30 27.10 -1.33
C LEU A 5 25.01 25.61 -1.50
N ALA A 6 24.93 24.88 -0.38
CA ALA A 6 24.36 23.55 -0.36
C ALA A 6 22.84 23.68 -0.55
N GLY A 7 22.37 23.47 -1.78
CA GLY A 7 20.94 23.35 -2.07
C GLY A 7 20.41 22.06 -1.45
N ALA A 8 19.63 22.18 -0.38
CA ALA A 8 18.84 21.07 0.14
C ALA A 8 17.70 20.78 -0.84
N CYS A 9 17.77 19.67 -1.58
CA CYS A 9 16.63 19.17 -2.32
C CYS A 9 15.53 18.77 -1.32
N ALA A 10 14.42 19.48 -1.34
CA ALA A 10 13.20 19.07 -0.66
C ALA A 10 12.68 17.78 -1.32
N ALA A 11 12.79 16.64 -0.65
CA ALA A 11 12.02 15.47 -1.02
C ALA A 11 10.58 15.67 -0.52
N VAL A 12 9.61 15.44 -1.40
CA VAL A 12 8.20 15.48 -1.05
C VAL A 12 7.84 14.09 -0.54
N ALA A 13 7.62 13.94 0.76
CA ALA A 13 6.87 12.81 1.28
C ALA A 13 5.41 13.01 0.88
N GLY A 14 5.02 12.51 -0.30
CA GLY A 14 3.61 12.28 -0.60
C GLY A 14 3.13 11.10 0.22
N ASP A 15 1.85 11.09 0.58
CA ASP A 15 1.20 9.84 1.00
C ASP A 15 1.44 8.84 -0.13
N ALA A 16 2.30 7.88 0.12
CA ALA A 16 2.64 6.86 -0.84
C ALA A 16 1.46 5.87 -0.96
N LEU A 17 1.36 5.25 -2.12
CA LEU A 17 0.18 4.56 -2.63
C LEU A 17 0.50 3.07 -2.59
N ALA A 18 -0.11 2.23 -1.75
CA ALA A 18 0.34 0.84 -1.62
C ALA A 18 -0.61 -0.20 -2.21
N TRP A 19 -0.34 -0.86 -3.31
CA TRP A 19 0.86 -1.01 -4.08
C TRP A 19 0.72 -0.10 -5.29
N GLY A 20 1.55 0.94 -5.37
CA GLY A 20 1.30 2.09 -6.25
C GLY A 20 0.84 1.67 -7.64
N SER A 21 -0.19 2.32 -8.16
CA SER A 21 -0.91 2.05 -9.42
C SER A 21 -0.86 0.62 -10.01
N ASP A 22 0.28 0.17 -10.53
CA ASP A 22 0.44 -1.13 -11.14
C ASP A 22 0.21 -2.31 -10.18
N GLY A 23 0.55 -2.15 -8.90
CA GLY A 23 0.32 -3.19 -7.91
C GLY A 23 -1.18 -3.40 -7.62
N HIS A 24 -1.93 -2.34 -7.32
CA HIS A 24 -3.39 -2.41 -7.17
C HIS A 24 -4.07 -2.94 -8.43
N ARG A 25 -3.64 -2.47 -9.61
CA ARG A 25 -4.15 -2.98 -10.89
C ARG A 25 -3.88 -4.48 -11.05
N ALA A 26 -2.76 -5.00 -10.56
CA ALA A 26 -2.44 -6.42 -10.67
C ALA A 26 -3.31 -7.27 -9.75
N VAL A 27 -3.53 -6.81 -8.51
CA VAL A 27 -4.46 -7.42 -7.56
C VAL A 27 -5.87 -7.48 -8.17
N ALA A 28 -6.36 -6.37 -8.69
CA ALA A 28 -7.68 -6.29 -9.31
C ALA A 28 -7.80 -7.10 -10.61
N ALA A 29 -6.77 -7.10 -11.47
CA ALA A 29 -6.71 -7.91 -12.69
C ALA A 29 -6.78 -9.41 -12.37
N MET A 30 -6.14 -9.83 -11.26
CA MET A 30 -6.16 -11.20 -10.79
C MET A 30 -7.56 -11.56 -10.26
N ALA A 31 -8.12 -10.71 -9.40
CA ALA A 31 -9.46 -10.93 -8.86
C ALA A 31 -10.54 -10.99 -9.94
N ALA A 32 -10.50 -10.07 -10.92
CA ALA A 32 -11.44 -10.04 -12.04
C ALA A 32 -11.43 -11.35 -12.86
N GLN A 33 -10.24 -11.92 -13.10
CA GLN A 33 -10.11 -13.21 -13.79
C GLN A 33 -10.60 -14.37 -12.93
N LEU A 34 -10.29 -14.36 -11.63
CA LEU A 34 -10.72 -15.41 -10.71
C LEU A 34 -12.24 -15.43 -10.55
N ILE A 35 -12.92 -14.29 -10.48
CA ILE A 35 -14.39 -14.25 -10.32
C ILE A 35 -15.15 -14.42 -11.65
N ALA A 36 -14.47 -14.59 -12.78
CA ALA A 36 -15.06 -14.47 -14.12
C ALA A 36 -16.28 -15.37 -14.36
N ASP A 37 -16.29 -16.56 -13.76
CA ASP A 37 -17.33 -17.59 -13.87
C ASP A 37 -18.19 -17.72 -12.60
N SER A 38 -18.25 -16.67 -11.77
CA SER A 38 -19.05 -16.64 -10.53
C SER A 38 -20.12 -15.54 -10.54
N PRO A 39 -21.20 -15.65 -9.74
CA PRO A 39 -22.24 -14.62 -9.62
C PRO A 39 -21.67 -13.24 -9.25
N ALA A 40 -20.62 -13.20 -8.43
CA ALA A 40 -19.90 -11.99 -8.04
C ALA A 40 -19.54 -11.08 -9.22
N ARG A 41 -19.17 -11.64 -10.39
CA ARG A 41 -18.86 -10.83 -11.59
C ARG A 41 -20.00 -9.91 -11.99
N LYS A 42 -21.25 -10.40 -11.93
CA LYS A 42 -22.43 -9.63 -12.31
C LYS A 42 -22.66 -8.47 -11.35
N HIS A 43 -22.51 -8.72 -10.04
CA HIS A 43 -22.66 -7.68 -9.01
C HIS A 43 -21.57 -6.62 -9.11
N VAL A 44 -20.30 -7.03 -9.29
CA VAL A 44 -19.18 -6.10 -9.53
C VAL A 44 -19.46 -5.24 -10.76
N THR A 45 -19.83 -5.86 -11.88
CA THR A 45 -20.09 -5.14 -13.15
C THR A 45 -21.24 -4.14 -13.01
N ALA A 46 -22.28 -4.46 -12.22
CA ALA A 46 -23.41 -3.57 -11.98
C ALA A 46 -23.07 -2.33 -11.14
N LEU A 47 -21.96 -2.35 -10.38
CA LEU A 47 -21.49 -1.23 -9.56
C LEU A 47 -20.40 -0.39 -10.24
N LEU A 48 -19.82 -0.89 -11.34
CA LEU A 48 -18.84 -0.16 -12.14
C LEU A 48 -19.52 0.81 -13.11
N LEU A 49 -18.81 1.89 -13.48
CA LEU A 49 -19.27 2.80 -14.52
C LEU A 49 -19.20 2.12 -15.91
N PRO A 50 -20.01 2.57 -16.88
CA PRO A 50 -19.93 2.05 -18.25
C PRO A 50 -18.50 2.14 -18.81
N GLY A 51 -17.92 0.99 -19.16
CA GLY A 51 -16.56 0.90 -19.71
C GLY A 51 -15.43 0.91 -18.66
N GLU A 52 -15.76 1.05 -17.38
CA GLU A 52 -14.79 0.94 -16.28
C GLU A 52 -14.52 -0.54 -15.96
N SER A 53 -13.23 -0.88 -15.82
CA SER A 53 -12.77 -2.18 -15.40
C SER A 53 -12.39 -2.19 -13.92
N LEU A 54 -12.34 -3.38 -13.31
CA LEU A 54 -11.88 -3.54 -11.92
C LEU A 54 -10.44 -3.04 -11.75
N GLU A 55 -9.59 -3.18 -12.78
CA GLU A 55 -8.23 -2.64 -12.80
C GLU A 55 -8.22 -1.11 -12.69
N GLN A 56 -9.09 -0.42 -13.42
CA GLN A 56 -9.19 1.05 -13.34
C GLN A 56 -9.75 1.51 -12.00
N ALA A 57 -10.76 0.80 -11.50
CA ALA A 57 -11.36 1.03 -10.18
C ALA A 57 -10.34 0.90 -9.04
N ALA A 58 -9.33 0.04 -9.20
CA ALA A 58 -8.36 -0.28 -8.16
C ALA A 58 -7.51 0.90 -7.69
N ASN A 59 -7.40 1.98 -8.47
CA ASN A 59 -6.64 3.18 -8.09
C ASN A 59 -7.53 4.29 -7.53
N TRP A 60 -8.85 4.12 -7.53
CA TRP A 60 -9.78 5.21 -7.24
C TRP A 60 -9.55 5.82 -5.85
N ALA A 61 -9.37 4.99 -4.81
CA ALA A 61 -9.23 5.46 -3.43
C ALA A 61 -7.95 6.28 -3.20
N ASP A 62 -6.89 6.02 -3.96
CA ASP A 62 -5.75 6.93 -3.99
C ASP A 62 -6.04 8.18 -4.80
N CYS A 63 -6.62 8.02 -5.99
CA CYS A 63 -6.91 9.13 -6.87
C CYS A 63 -7.80 10.20 -6.19
N VAL A 64 -8.64 9.86 -5.21
CA VAL A 64 -9.44 10.87 -4.50
C VAL A 64 -8.60 11.76 -3.56
N LYS A 65 -7.38 11.36 -3.20
CA LYS A 65 -6.47 12.15 -2.33
C LYS A 65 -5.94 13.42 -2.99
N GLY A 66 -6.00 13.53 -4.32
CA GLY A 66 -5.54 14.73 -5.01
C GLY A 66 -5.54 14.62 -6.52
N THR A 67 -4.98 15.61 -7.20
CA THR A 67 -5.09 15.75 -8.67
C THR A 67 -4.06 14.95 -9.47
N PHE A 68 -3.31 14.05 -8.84
CA PHE A 68 -2.23 13.30 -9.51
C PHE A 68 -2.74 12.24 -10.49
N CYS A 69 -3.99 11.79 -10.35
CA CYS A 69 -4.67 10.97 -11.35
C CYS A 69 -5.39 11.79 -12.43
N GLY A 70 -5.35 13.12 -12.34
CA GLY A 70 -6.12 14.03 -13.18
C GLY A 70 -7.15 14.84 -12.38
N PRO A 71 -8.04 15.58 -13.07
CA PRO A 71 -9.10 16.35 -12.42
C PRO A 71 -10.03 15.47 -11.60
N GLN A 72 -10.37 15.93 -10.39
CA GLN A 72 -11.32 15.25 -9.50
C GLN A 72 -12.73 15.23 -10.11
N THR A 73 -13.40 14.08 -10.09
CA THR A 73 -14.80 13.97 -10.51
C THR A 73 -15.74 14.49 -9.42
N ALA A 74 -17.01 14.73 -9.77
CA ALA A 74 -18.02 15.12 -8.78
C ALA A 74 -18.21 14.05 -7.69
N GLU A 75 -18.09 12.76 -8.02
CA GLU A 75 -18.12 11.66 -7.06
C GLU A 75 -16.96 11.74 -6.06
N MET A 76 -15.75 12.01 -6.54
CA MET A 76 -14.56 12.12 -5.68
C MET A 76 -14.63 13.35 -4.76
N GLN A 77 -15.12 14.48 -5.28
CA GLN A 77 -15.32 15.69 -4.48
C GLN A 77 -16.38 15.51 -3.39
N ALA A 78 -17.51 14.88 -3.73
CA ALA A 78 -18.55 14.57 -2.74
C ALA A 78 -18.04 13.57 -1.69
N TYR A 79 -17.30 12.55 -2.11
CA TYR A 79 -16.69 11.57 -1.21
C TYR A 79 -15.73 12.23 -0.21
N THR A 80 -14.77 13.02 -0.68
CA THR A 80 -13.77 13.66 0.19
C THR A 80 -14.37 14.71 1.12
N ALA A 81 -15.41 15.44 0.66
CA ALA A 81 -16.15 16.36 1.53
C ALA A 81 -16.90 15.64 2.66
N ALA A 82 -17.47 14.47 2.39
CA ALA A 82 -18.16 13.66 3.40
C ALA A 82 -17.20 12.86 4.30
N ASN A 83 -16.00 12.55 3.80
CA ASN A 83 -15.03 11.68 4.44
C ASN A 83 -13.67 12.38 4.59
N PRO A 84 -13.56 13.42 5.44
CA PRO A 84 -12.33 14.23 5.54
C PRO A 84 -11.10 13.44 6.01
N HIS A 85 -11.31 12.28 6.63
CA HIS A 85 -10.25 11.40 7.12
C HIS A 85 -9.84 10.32 6.10
N HIS A 86 -10.34 10.38 4.87
CA HIS A 86 -10.17 9.28 3.90
C HIS A 86 -8.72 8.86 3.62
N SER A 87 -7.74 9.72 3.86
CA SER A 87 -6.32 9.33 3.76
C SER A 87 -5.90 8.31 4.82
N GLN A 88 -6.51 8.31 6.01
CA GLN A 88 -6.22 7.38 7.11
C GLN A 88 -6.79 5.97 6.85
N TYR A 89 -7.78 5.86 5.96
CA TYR A 89 -8.46 4.59 5.65
C TYR A 89 -7.53 3.54 5.01
N HIS A 90 -6.34 3.95 4.56
CA HIS A 90 -5.43 3.13 3.78
C HIS A 90 -4.44 2.34 4.62
N TYR A 91 -4.26 2.65 5.91
CA TYR A 91 -3.21 2.01 6.69
C TYR A 91 -3.57 1.92 8.18
N ALA A 92 -2.77 1.14 8.89
CA ALA A 92 -2.55 1.26 10.31
C ALA A 92 -1.02 1.30 10.54
N ASP A 93 -0.56 2.07 11.53
CA ASP A 93 0.85 2.18 11.89
C ASP A 93 1.19 1.27 13.08
N VAL A 94 0.70 0.03 13.10
CA VAL A 94 0.94 -0.89 14.23
C VAL A 94 2.43 -1.20 14.32
N PRO A 95 3.07 -1.17 15.52
CA PRO A 95 4.49 -1.49 15.63
C PRO A 95 4.81 -2.86 15.02
N PHE A 96 5.66 -2.91 13.98
CA PHE A 96 5.87 -4.10 13.16
C PHE A 96 6.37 -5.32 13.95
N GLN A 97 6.95 -5.10 15.13
CA GLN A 97 7.42 -6.16 16.02
C GLN A 97 6.27 -6.95 16.67
N LEU A 98 5.06 -6.37 16.75
CA LEU A 98 3.89 -7.02 17.33
C LEU A 98 3.38 -8.16 16.43
N GLU A 99 2.63 -9.08 17.03
CA GLU A 99 2.05 -10.23 16.33
C GLU A 99 0.61 -10.00 15.89
N HIS A 100 -0.10 -9.08 16.56
CA HIS A 100 -1.52 -8.90 16.39
C HIS A 100 -1.91 -7.44 16.25
N TYR A 101 -2.79 -7.16 15.29
CA TYR A 101 -3.58 -5.95 15.27
C TYR A 101 -4.60 -5.99 16.43
N ARG A 102 -4.80 -4.86 17.10
CA ARG A 102 -5.80 -4.72 18.16
C ARG A 102 -6.43 -3.33 18.11
N ASP A 103 -7.76 -3.30 18.16
CA ASP A 103 -8.52 -2.05 18.23
C ASP A 103 -7.98 -1.15 19.35
N HIS A 104 -7.87 0.15 19.05
CA HIS A 104 -7.40 1.18 19.96
C HIS A 104 -5.96 1.03 20.51
N ALA A 105 -5.20 0.02 20.09
CA ALA A 105 -3.77 -0.13 20.40
C ALA A 105 -2.91 0.97 19.75
N VAL A 106 -1.61 0.98 20.01
CA VAL A 106 -0.71 1.95 19.37
C VAL A 106 -0.67 1.72 17.85
N GLY A 107 -0.75 2.80 17.08
CA GLY A 107 -0.73 2.74 15.62
C GLY A 107 -2.10 2.52 14.94
N THR A 108 -3.15 2.21 15.69
CA THR A 108 -4.50 1.99 15.12
C THR A 108 -5.37 3.24 15.19
N ALA A 109 -6.44 3.28 14.41
CA ALA A 109 -7.45 4.34 14.46
C ALA A 109 -8.85 3.74 14.28
N ASP A 110 -9.88 4.46 14.72
CA ASP A 110 -11.26 3.98 14.65
C ASP A 110 -11.77 3.88 13.19
N ASP A 111 -11.06 4.52 12.26
CA ASP A 111 -11.26 4.55 10.81
C ASP A 111 -10.02 4.06 10.04
N ASP A 112 -9.13 3.29 10.67
CA ASP A 112 -7.98 2.69 9.97
C ASP A 112 -8.39 1.65 8.92
N ILE A 113 -7.41 1.10 8.20
CA ILE A 113 -7.66 0.13 7.13
C ILE A 113 -8.49 -1.08 7.55
N VAL A 114 -8.31 -1.58 8.76
CA VAL A 114 -9.07 -2.73 9.25
C VAL A 114 -10.53 -2.32 9.38
N GLN A 115 -10.81 -1.24 10.12
CA GLN A 115 -12.18 -0.81 10.36
C GLN A 115 -12.90 -0.36 9.08
N THR A 116 -12.20 0.33 8.18
CA THR A 116 -12.79 0.78 6.91
C THR A 116 -13.10 -0.40 5.98
N LEU A 117 -12.23 -1.41 5.90
CA LEU A 117 -12.54 -2.63 5.14
C LEU A 117 -13.78 -3.33 5.70
N ARG A 118 -13.89 -3.45 7.03
CA ARG A 118 -15.07 -4.08 7.66
C ARG A 118 -16.35 -3.37 7.29
N GLN A 119 -16.35 -2.04 7.37
CA GLN A 119 -17.50 -1.23 6.99
C GLN A 119 -17.84 -1.38 5.50
N ALA A 120 -16.85 -1.28 4.62
CA ALA A 120 -17.08 -1.40 3.18
C ALA A 120 -17.62 -2.81 2.82
N ILE A 121 -17.14 -3.86 3.49
CA ILE A 121 -17.68 -5.22 3.36
C ILE A 121 -19.15 -5.28 3.83
N ALA A 122 -19.48 -4.71 4.99
CA ALA A 122 -20.83 -4.67 5.52
C ALA A 122 -21.81 -3.98 4.55
N VAL A 123 -21.43 -2.83 3.98
CA VAL A 123 -22.22 -2.12 2.96
C VAL A 123 -22.48 -3.00 1.74
N LEU A 124 -21.47 -3.73 1.26
CA LEU A 124 -21.64 -4.63 0.11
C LEU A 124 -22.53 -5.83 0.43
N GLN A 125 -22.53 -6.30 1.67
CA GLN A 125 -23.44 -7.33 2.19
C GLN A 125 -24.88 -6.81 2.41
N GLY A 126 -25.11 -5.50 2.29
CA GLY A 126 -26.43 -4.87 2.46
C GLY A 126 -26.74 -4.43 3.88
N HIS A 127 -25.74 -4.32 4.74
CA HIS A 127 -25.83 -3.72 6.06
C HIS A 127 -25.41 -2.25 5.97
N ASP A 128 -26.25 -1.41 5.35
CA ASP A 128 -25.98 0.00 5.08
C ASP A 128 -26.75 0.97 6.00
N ASP A 129 -27.18 0.49 7.17
CA ASP A 129 -27.76 1.32 8.22
C ASP A 129 -26.70 2.21 8.91
N ASP A 130 -27.14 3.16 9.74
CA ASP A 130 -26.24 4.13 10.40
C ASP A 130 -25.18 3.45 11.28
N ALA A 131 -25.46 2.24 11.78
CA ALA A 131 -24.53 1.46 12.58
C ALA A 131 -23.47 0.74 11.72
N GLY A 132 -23.87 0.17 10.59
CA GLY A 132 -23.00 -0.55 9.65
C GLY A 132 -22.30 0.33 8.62
N ASN A 133 -22.74 1.58 8.44
CA ASN A 133 -22.20 2.52 7.46
C ASN A 133 -22.11 3.97 7.98
N PRO A 134 -21.39 4.23 9.08
CA PRO A 134 -21.27 5.57 9.67
C PRO A 134 -20.64 6.62 8.73
N HIS A 135 -19.89 6.19 7.73
CA HIS A 135 -19.29 7.05 6.71
C HIS A 135 -20.17 7.23 5.45
N HIS A 136 -21.38 6.65 5.46
CA HIS A 136 -22.36 6.75 4.37
C HIS A 136 -21.79 6.39 2.98
N PHE A 137 -20.94 5.38 2.91
CA PHE A 137 -20.43 4.88 1.63
C PHE A 137 -21.60 4.35 0.80
N SER A 138 -21.71 4.82 -0.44
CA SER A 138 -22.55 4.14 -1.43
C SER A 138 -22.00 2.74 -1.72
N ARG A 139 -22.84 1.82 -2.22
CA ARG A 139 -22.40 0.48 -2.63
C ARG A 139 -21.25 0.51 -3.65
N ARG A 140 -21.22 1.52 -4.53
CA ARG A 140 -20.12 1.72 -5.48
C ARG A 140 -18.83 2.12 -4.75
N GLN A 141 -18.88 3.14 -3.90
CA GLN A 141 -17.71 3.56 -3.11
C GLN A 141 -17.19 2.41 -2.24
N ALA A 142 -18.07 1.63 -1.62
CA ALA A 142 -17.69 0.44 -0.87
C ALA A 142 -16.97 -0.60 -1.74
N LEU A 143 -17.40 -0.83 -2.99
CA LEU A 143 -16.67 -1.69 -3.93
C LEU A 143 -15.29 -1.11 -4.27
N LEU A 144 -15.21 0.19 -4.57
CA LEU A 144 -13.95 0.87 -4.90
C LEU A 144 -12.94 0.78 -3.73
N LEU A 145 -13.43 0.99 -2.50
CA LEU A 145 -12.64 0.84 -1.28
C LEU A 145 -12.19 -0.61 -1.07
N VAL A 146 -13.09 -1.60 -1.14
CA VAL A 146 -12.71 -3.02 -1.00
C VAL A 146 -11.65 -3.44 -2.02
N VAL A 147 -11.81 -3.06 -3.29
CA VAL A 147 -10.85 -3.41 -4.36
C VAL A 147 -9.48 -2.82 -4.09
N HIS A 148 -9.42 -1.60 -3.57
CA HIS A 148 -8.18 -0.91 -3.27
C HIS A 148 -7.53 -1.39 -1.97
N LEU A 149 -8.29 -1.36 -0.87
CA LEU A 149 -7.82 -1.61 0.49
C LEU A 149 -7.43 -3.08 0.73
N VAL A 150 -8.00 -4.04 -0.02
CA VAL A 150 -7.48 -5.42 0.02
C VAL A 150 -6.05 -5.48 -0.54
N GLY A 151 -5.69 -4.60 -1.49
CA GLY A 151 -4.31 -4.41 -1.91
C GLY A 151 -3.45 -3.82 -0.79
N ASP A 152 -3.87 -2.67 -0.24
CA ASP A 152 -3.16 -1.96 0.83
C ASP A 152 -2.86 -2.87 2.04
N ILE A 153 -3.86 -3.61 2.56
CA ILE A 153 -3.67 -4.41 3.79
C ILE A 153 -2.69 -5.58 3.61
N HIS A 154 -2.43 -5.99 2.37
CA HIS A 154 -1.39 -6.98 2.05
C HIS A 154 -0.02 -6.34 1.78
N GLN A 155 0.06 -5.02 1.63
CA GLN A 155 1.33 -4.30 1.62
C GLN A 155 1.86 -4.20 3.06
N PRO A 156 3.04 -4.78 3.36
CA PRO A 156 3.48 -4.96 4.74
C PRO A 156 3.57 -3.67 5.59
N LEU A 157 4.00 -2.58 4.98
CA LEU A 157 4.18 -1.26 5.58
C LEU A 157 2.88 -0.44 5.70
N HIS A 158 1.77 -0.92 5.16
CA HIS A 158 0.43 -0.36 5.40
C HIS A 158 -0.22 -0.90 6.68
N VAL A 159 0.41 -1.85 7.35
CA VAL A 159 -0.04 -2.38 8.64
C VAL A 159 1.06 -2.31 9.69
N GLY A 160 2.28 -2.73 9.31
CA GLY A 160 3.43 -2.74 10.21
C GLY A 160 4.33 -1.52 10.01
N ALA A 161 4.34 -0.62 10.99
CA ALA A 161 5.19 0.56 11.00
C ALA A 161 6.37 0.43 11.98
N ALA A 162 7.47 1.10 11.65
CA ALA A 162 8.59 1.27 12.55
C ALA A 162 8.40 2.48 13.47
N TYR A 163 8.78 2.32 14.74
CA TYR A 163 8.97 3.43 15.67
C TYR A 163 10.45 3.57 16.00
N LEU A 164 10.96 4.80 16.09
CA LEU A 164 12.37 5.07 16.37
C LEU A 164 12.53 5.74 17.73
N GLY A 165 13.50 5.29 18.52
CA GLY A 165 13.91 5.98 19.75
C GLY A 165 14.79 7.19 19.45
N GLY A 166 14.89 8.14 20.38
CA GLY A 166 15.71 9.36 20.24
C GLY A 166 17.21 9.10 20.04
N GLU A 167 17.72 7.96 20.52
CA GLU A 167 19.10 7.51 20.30
C GLU A 167 19.28 6.72 19.00
N GLY A 168 18.21 6.54 18.22
CA GLY A 168 18.13 5.65 17.08
C GLY A 168 17.75 4.22 17.45
N GLY A 169 17.59 3.39 16.43
CA GLY A 169 17.11 2.01 16.58
C GLY A 169 15.58 1.91 16.58
N PHE A 170 15.10 0.71 16.25
CA PHE A 170 13.68 0.39 16.30
C PHE A 170 13.23 0.12 17.73
N VAL A 171 12.11 0.71 18.13
CA VAL A 171 11.49 0.54 19.45
C VAL A 171 10.03 0.12 19.32
N VAL A 172 9.41 -0.33 20.41
CA VAL A 172 7.98 -0.66 20.49
C VAL A 172 7.34 0.27 21.52
N PRO A 173 6.44 1.18 21.13
CA PRO A 173 5.65 1.94 22.10
C PRO A 173 4.70 1.00 22.86
N GLU A 174 4.68 1.13 24.19
CA GLU A 174 3.73 0.44 25.07
C GLU A 174 2.37 1.14 25.10
N ARG A 175 2.35 2.46 24.86
CA ARG A 175 1.12 3.28 24.88
C ARG A 175 1.24 4.50 23.97
N ARG A 176 0.11 4.96 23.42
CA ARG A 176 0.05 6.03 22.40
C ARG A 176 0.81 7.30 22.81
N GLY A 177 0.68 7.70 24.08
CA GLY A 177 1.34 8.92 24.60
C GLY A 177 2.86 8.86 24.73
N GLN A 178 3.52 7.75 24.39
CA GLN A 178 4.99 7.69 24.29
C GLN A 178 5.51 8.23 22.96
N VAL A 179 4.70 8.20 21.91
CA VAL A 179 5.05 8.74 20.59
C VAL A 179 4.86 10.25 20.63
N ASP A 180 5.96 10.98 20.78
CA ASP A 180 5.96 12.42 21.05
C ASP A 180 6.74 13.25 20.01
N ALA A 181 7.31 12.59 19.00
CA ALA A 181 8.16 13.19 17.97
C ALA A 181 9.41 13.92 18.53
N VAL A 182 9.84 13.56 19.75
CA VAL A 182 11.04 14.08 20.40
C VAL A 182 11.92 12.94 20.90
N HIS A 183 11.37 12.05 21.71
CA HIS A 183 12.03 10.87 22.24
C HIS A 183 11.62 9.60 21.51
N MET A 184 10.44 9.60 20.90
CA MET A 184 9.96 8.50 20.08
C MET A 184 9.23 9.01 18.85
N PHE A 185 9.65 8.51 17.69
CA PHE A 185 9.20 8.95 16.38
C PHE A 185 8.42 7.85 15.69
N ASP A 186 7.30 8.22 15.06
CA ASP A 186 6.60 7.36 14.13
C ASP A 186 7.25 7.46 12.74
N ALA A 187 7.62 6.32 12.16
CA ALA A 187 8.13 6.28 10.79
C ALA A 187 7.05 6.46 9.72
N ARG A 188 5.77 6.46 10.10
CA ARG A 188 4.57 6.64 9.25
C ARG A 188 4.54 5.66 8.09
N GLY A 189 4.43 4.37 8.40
CA GLY A 189 4.55 3.28 7.43
C GLY A 189 5.90 3.25 6.69
N GLY A 190 6.96 3.84 7.26
CA GLY A 190 8.27 3.95 6.60
C GLY A 190 8.42 5.12 5.62
N ASN A 191 7.46 6.05 5.55
CA ASN A 191 7.61 7.28 4.76
C ASN A 191 8.76 8.16 5.27
N ASN A 192 9.04 8.10 6.58
CA ASN A 192 10.14 8.85 7.20
C ASN A 192 11.46 8.07 7.24
N LEU A 193 11.53 6.89 6.61
CA LEU A 193 12.77 6.11 6.48
C LEU A 193 13.32 6.26 5.06
N LEU A 194 14.55 6.74 4.93
CA LEU A 194 15.13 7.15 3.65
C LEU A 194 16.23 6.18 3.22
N LEU A 195 15.98 5.46 2.14
CA LEU A 195 16.96 4.62 1.47
C LEU A 195 17.87 5.46 0.56
N ASP A 196 19.11 5.03 0.37
CA ASP A 196 20.04 5.58 -0.64
C ASP A 196 19.69 5.03 -2.04
N ASP A 197 19.20 5.88 -2.95
CA ASP A 197 18.74 5.47 -4.30
C ASP A 197 19.91 4.96 -5.16
N ALA A 198 21.09 5.58 -5.03
CA ALA A 198 22.25 5.22 -5.83
C ALA A 198 22.79 3.84 -5.44
N ARG A 199 22.89 3.57 -4.13
CA ARG A 199 23.30 2.26 -3.60
C ARG A 199 22.31 1.18 -4.01
N LEU A 200 21.02 1.41 -3.83
CA LEU A 200 19.98 0.45 -4.22
C LEU A 200 19.93 0.20 -5.72
N GLY A 201 20.08 1.25 -6.53
CA GLY A 201 20.13 1.14 -7.99
C GLY A 201 21.31 0.26 -8.44
N ALA A 202 22.49 0.46 -7.85
CA ALA A 202 23.69 -0.32 -8.16
C ALA A 202 23.57 -1.80 -7.75
N ALA A 203 22.99 -2.07 -6.58
CA ALA A 203 22.71 -3.42 -6.12
C ALA A 203 21.69 -4.12 -7.04
N SER A 204 20.57 -3.45 -7.32
CA SER A 204 19.46 -4.00 -8.10
C SER A 204 19.87 -4.32 -9.54
N ALA A 205 20.71 -3.49 -10.17
CA ALA A 205 21.20 -3.73 -11.53
C ALA A 205 21.99 -5.05 -11.69
N ARG A 206 22.52 -5.61 -10.59
CA ARG A 206 23.26 -6.88 -10.59
C ARG A 206 22.38 -8.10 -10.36
N MET A 207 21.20 -7.94 -9.76
CA MET A 207 20.39 -9.04 -9.23
C MET A 207 18.97 -9.11 -9.80
N ILE A 208 18.44 -7.98 -10.26
CA ILE A 208 17.10 -7.89 -10.84
C ILE A 208 17.24 -7.87 -12.37
N PRO A 209 16.53 -8.74 -13.10
CA PRO A 209 16.50 -8.70 -14.55
C PRO A 209 16.08 -7.31 -15.07
N PRO A 210 16.60 -6.85 -16.21
CA PRO A 210 16.13 -5.61 -16.82
C PRO A 210 14.63 -5.70 -17.16
N PRO A 211 13.93 -4.56 -17.27
CA PRO A 211 12.55 -4.56 -17.74
C PRO A 211 12.45 -5.21 -19.13
N LEU A 212 11.34 -5.91 -19.38
CA LEU A 212 11.07 -6.44 -20.71
C LEU A 212 10.97 -5.29 -21.74
N PRO A 213 11.39 -5.52 -23.00
CA PRO A 213 11.34 -4.49 -24.05
C PRO A 213 9.94 -3.88 -24.18
N ARG A 214 9.91 -2.56 -24.42
CA ARG A 214 8.66 -1.85 -24.70
C ARG A 214 8.30 -2.00 -26.19
N PRO A 215 7.01 -2.12 -26.54
CA PRO A 215 6.52 -1.94 -27.90
C PRO A 215 7.05 -0.63 -28.48
N ALA A 216 7.35 -0.63 -29.77
CA ALA A 216 7.99 0.50 -30.46
C ALA A 216 7.12 1.76 -30.50
N ASP A 217 5.81 1.62 -30.32
CA ASP A 217 4.79 2.67 -30.30
C ASP A 217 4.49 3.23 -28.91
N GLU A 218 5.11 2.68 -27.85
CA GLU A 218 4.90 3.12 -26.48
C GLU A 218 5.79 4.32 -26.12
N ALA A 219 5.16 5.44 -25.73
CA ALA A 219 5.86 6.66 -25.37
C ALA A 219 6.91 6.43 -24.25
N PRO A 220 8.07 7.12 -24.27
CA PRO A 220 9.01 7.10 -23.15
C PRO A 220 8.31 7.46 -21.84
N ALA A 221 8.56 6.68 -20.79
CA ALA A 221 8.14 7.06 -19.44
C ALA A 221 8.76 8.42 -19.11
N TRP A 222 7.96 9.33 -18.58
CA TRP A 222 8.46 10.62 -18.13
C TRP A 222 9.42 10.44 -16.95
N THR A 223 10.58 11.11 -17.00
CA THR A 223 11.61 10.99 -15.97
C THR A 223 11.69 12.27 -15.15
N GLN A 224 11.31 12.22 -13.87
CA GLN A 224 11.65 13.25 -12.88
C GLN A 224 13.16 13.27 -12.60
N PRO A 225 13.72 14.40 -12.15
CA PRO A 225 15.00 14.41 -11.44
C PRO A 225 14.91 13.46 -10.25
N LYS A 226 15.82 12.50 -10.17
CA LYS A 226 15.85 11.54 -9.06
C LYS A 226 16.37 12.22 -7.80
N SER A 227 15.59 12.13 -6.72
CA SER A 227 16.06 12.44 -5.37
C SER A 227 17.22 11.50 -5.01
N PRO A 228 18.25 11.97 -4.26
CA PRO A 228 19.34 11.10 -3.79
C PRO A 228 18.84 10.00 -2.85
N THR A 229 17.69 10.21 -2.20
CA THR A 229 17.07 9.24 -1.32
C THR A 229 15.63 8.92 -1.73
N GLN A 230 15.20 7.69 -1.47
CA GLN A 230 13.83 7.21 -1.69
C GLN A 230 13.19 6.81 -0.34
N PRO A 231 11.97 7.26 -0.02
CA PRO A 231 11.23 6.73 1.13
C PRO A 231 11.08 5.21 1.06
N PHE A 232 11.28 4.52 2.18
CA PHE A 232 11.17 3.06 2.29
C PHE A 232 9.80 2.58 1.85
N HIS A 233 8.77 3.30 2.25
CA HIS A 233 7.40 3.06 1.82
C HIS A 233 7.25 3.15 0.29
N GLY A 234 7.65 4.26 -0.32
CA GLY A 234 7.59 4.43 -1.77
C GLY A 234 8.45 3.43 -2.55
N TYR A 235 9.53 2.90 -1.97
CA TYR A 235 10.30 1.80 -2.53
C TYR A 235 9.46 0.51 -2.62
N TRP A 236 8.72 0.17 -1.56
CA TRP A 236 7.82 -1.00 -1.55
C TRP A 236 6.65 -0.86 -2.52
N ASP A 237 6.06 0.33 -2.61
CA ASP A 237 4.91 0.59 -3.46
C ASP A 237 5.20 0.47 -4.95
N THR A 238 6.40 0.88 -5.36
CA THR A 238 6.71 1.07 -6.78
C THR A 238 7.89 0.21 -7.22
N THR A 239 9.05 0.40 -6.60
CA THR A 239 10.29 -0.29 -7.01
C THR A 239 10.18 -1.80 -6.79
N VAL A 240 9.69 -2.24 -5.63
CA VAL A 240 9.58 -3.67 -5.30
C VAL A 240 8.51 -4.36 -6.17
N VAL A 241 7.40 -3.68 -6.48
CA VAL A 241 6.36 -4.17 -7.40
C VAL A 241 6.92 -4.38 -8.80
N ASP A 242 7.63 -3.40 -9.33
CA ASP A 242 8.31 -3.52 -10.62
C ASP A 242 9.31 -4.68 -10.63
N TYR A 243 10.09 -4.86 -9.56
CA TYR A 243 11.01 -5.99 -9.44
C TYR A 243 10.30 -7.34 -9.38
N ALA A 244 9.14 -7.41 -8.71
CA ALA A 244 8.29 -8.59 -8.69
C ALA A 244 7.79 -8.94 -10.10
N PHE A 245 7.41 -7.95 -10.91
CA PHE A 245 6.99 -8.14 -12.30
C PHE A 245 8.13 -8.66 -13.16
N ARG A 246 9.30 -8.00 -13.11
CA ARG A 246 10.48 -8.37 -13.90
C ARG A 246 10.96 -9.79 -13.58
N ARG A 247 11.05 -10.13 -12.29
CA ARG A 247 11.44 -11.48 -11.85
C ARG A 247 10.37 -12.55 -12.11
N SER A 248 9.15 -12.14 -12.44
CA SER A 248 8.09 -13.04 -12.92
C SER A 248 8.04 -13.14 -14.44
N GLY A 249 8.93 -12.46 -15.17
CA GLY A 249 8.92 -12.42 -16.63
C GLY A 249 7.70 -11.68 -17.20
N THR A 250 7.20 -10.68 -16.47
CA THR A 250 5.99 -9.91 -16.82
C THR A 250 6.28 -8.42 -16.85
N ARG A 251 5.49 -7.68 -17.62
CA ARG A 251 5.64 -6.22 -17.78
C ARG A 251 4.44 -5.44 -17.30
N THR A 252 3.25 -6.00 -17.47
CA THR A 252 1.99 -5.31 -17.16
C THR A 252 1.25 -5.99 -16.01
N PRO A 253 0.38 -5.26 -15.29
CA PRO A 253 -0.46 -5.83 -14.24
C PRO A 253 -1.25 -7.06 -14.69
N LYS A 254 -1.79 -7.02 -15.91
CA LYS A 254 -2.53 -8.14 -16.51
C LYS A 254 -1.65 -9.36 -16.79
N GLN A 255 -0.43 -9.17 -17.30
CA GLN A 255 0.50 -10.27 -17.51
C GLN A 255 0.93 -10.89 -16.18
N PHE A 256 1.19 -10.06 -15.16
CA PHE A 256 1.49 -10.53 -13.81
C PHE A 256 0.34 -11.36 -13.24
N ALA A 257 -0.89 -10.85 -13.31
CA ALA A 257 -2.08 -11.58 -12.87
C ALA A 257 -2.22 -12.95 -13.56
N GLN A 258 -2.06 -13.00 -14.88
CA GLN A 258 -2.11 -14.26 -15.65
C GLN A 258 -1.02 -15.25 -15.21
N ALA A 259 0.21 -14.77 -15.02
CA ALA A 259 1.32 -15.60 -14.59
C ALA A 259 1.09 -16.18 -13.17
N MET A 260 0.58 -15.38 -12.24
CA MET A 260 0.32 -15.82 -10.87
C MET A 260 -0.83 -16.82 -10.81
N ILE A 261 -1.91 -16.62 -11.58
CA ILE A 261 -3.01 -17.60 -11.69
C ILE A 261 -2.50 -18.92 -12.29
N ALA A 262 -1.72 -18.85 -13.38
CA ALA A 262 -1.16 -20.03 -14.04
C ALA A 262 -0.25 -20.85 -13.12
N ALA A 263 0.43 -20.20 -12.16
CA ALA A 263 1.28 -20.85 -11.18
C ALA A 263 0.51 -21.69 -10.15
N ARG A 264 -0.82 -21.54 -10.04
CA ARG A 264 -1.68 -22.27 -9.09
C ARG A 264 -1.14 -22.23 -7.64
N PRO A 265 -0.92 -21.03 -7.08
CA PRO A 265 -0.39 -20.85 -5.74
C PRO A 265 -1.31 -21.49 -4.69
N ALA A 266 -0.72 -22.01 -3.62
CA ALA A 266 -1.45 -22.37 -2.42
C ALA A 266 -1.71 -21.11 -1.59
N ILE A 267 -2.99 -20.71 -1.49
CA ILE A 267 -3.41 -19.56 -0.68
C ILE A 267 -4.19 -20.10 0.52
N VAL A 268 -3.78 -19.68 1.72
CA VAL A 268 -4.47 -20.01 2.96
C VAL A 268 -5.86 -19.39 2.90
N ALA A 269 -6.91 -20.20 3.10
CA ALA A 269 -8.28 -19.71 3.08
C ALA A 269 -8.55 -18.88 4.34
N ASN A 270 -9.34 -17.82 4.18
CA ASN A 270 -9.88 -17.07 5.31
C ASN A 270 -10.85 -17.95 6.11
N THR A 271 -10.95 -17.67 7.41
CA THR A 271 -11.86 -18.38 8.31
C THR A 271 -12.92 -17.44 8.87
N GLY A 272 -14.09 -17.97 9.23
CA GLY A 272 -15.19 -17.18 9.79
C GLY A 272 -15.87 -16.25 8.78
N GLU A 273 -16.57 -15.25 9.29
CA GLU A 273 -17.36 -14.32 8.48
C GLU A 273 -16.47 -13.32 7.73
N PRO A 274 -16.84 -12.91 6.51
CA PRO A 274 -16.07 -11.94 5.72
C PRO A 274 -15.73 -10.63 6.43
N ALA A 275 -16.59 -10.18 7.35
CA ALA A 275 -16.38 -8.97 8.14
C ALA A 275 -15.23 -9.09 9.17
N ASP A 276 -14.70 -10.30 9.42
CA ASP A 276 -13.58 -10.51 10.34
C ASP A 276 -12.27 -10.83 9.59
N TRP A 277 -12.32 -10.99 8.26
CA TRP A 277 -11.14 -11.26 7.45
C TRP A 277 -10.10 -10.13 7.48
N PRO A 278 -10.47 -8.83 7.56
CA PRO A 278 -9.48 -7.76 7.69
C PRO A 278 -8.53 -7.90 8.89
N TYR A 279 -9.00 -8.44 10.04
CA TYR A 279 -8.11 -8.72 11.18
C TYR A 279 -7.07 -9.80 10.85
N GLN A 280 -7.49 -10.89 10.19
CA GLN A 280 -6.59 -11.96 9.77
C GLN A 280 -5.53 -11.45 8.79
N TRP A 281 -5.92 -10.53 7.89
CA TRP A 281 -5.00 -9.92 6.94
C TRP A 281 -4.04 -8.93 7.60
N ALA A 282 -4.49 -8.19 8.61
CA ALA A 282 -3.62 -7.31 9.38
C ALA A 282 -2.54 -8.10 10.15
N ASP A 283 -2.91 -9.21 10.79
CA ASP A 283 -1.97 -10.09 11.48
C ASP A 283 -0.95 -10.73 10.51
N ASP A 284 -1.39 -11.14 9.32
CA ASP A 284 -0.49 -11.59 8.25
C ASP A 284 0.43 -10.45 7.78
N GLY A 285 -0.12 -9.24 7.62
CA GLY A 285 0.63 -8.03 7.27
C GLY A 285 1.74 -7.74 8.27
N LEU A 286 1.48 -7.88 9.58
CA LEU A 286 2.49 -7.74 10.64
C LEU A 286 3.58 -8.81 10.57
N ALA A 287 3.21 -10.06 10.31
CA ALA A 287 4.18 -11.14 10.13
C ALA A 287 5.12 -10.85 8.93
N VAL A 288 4.57 -10.29 7.84
CA VAL A 288 5.33 -9.95 6.65
C VAL A 288 6.12 -8.65 6.83
N ALA A 289 5.64 -7.70 7.63
CA ALA A 289 6.35 -6.47 7.96
C ALA A 289 7.67 -6.77 8.68
N LYS A 290 7.71 -7.79 9.55
CA LYS A 290 8.97 -8.28 10.15
C LYS A 290 9.99 -8.73 9.09
N LEU A 291 9.53 -9.32 7.99
CA LEU A 291 10.39 -9.69 6.87
C LEU A 291 10.82 -8.46 6.05
N ALA A 292 9.93 -7.47 5.89
CA ALA A 292 10.27 -6.21 5.23
C ALA A 292 11.35 -5.44 6.00
N TYR A 293 11.27 -5.42 7.32
CA TYR A 293 12.28 -4.78 8.18
C TYR A 293 13.47 -5.68 8.53
N ALA A 294 13.54 -6.91 8.00
CA ALA A 294 14.62 -7.84 8.31
C ALA A 294 15.98 -7.24 7.93
N ASP A 295 16.87 -7.19 8.92
CA ASP A 295 18.23 -6.62 8.83
C ASP A 295 18.30 -5.13 8.43
N ALA A 296 17.16 -4.44 8.36
CA ALA A 296 17.11 -3.00 8.17
C ALA A 296 17.66 -2.29 9.41
N LYS A 297 18.47 -1.26 9.21
CA LYS A 297 19.12 -0.50 10.28
C LYS A 297 18.82 0.99 10.11
N PRO A 298 18.07 1.61 11.05
CA PRO A 298 17.91 3.05 11.04
C PRO A 298 19.27 3.71 11.32
N GLY A 299 19.57 4.72 10.51
CA GLY A 299 20.78 5.51 10.57
C GLY A 299 20.55 6.81 11.33
N THR A 300 21.21 7.88 10.90
CA THR A 300 21.11 9.20 11.55
C THR A 300 19.76 9.87 11.25
N ILE A 301 19.21 10.54 12.27
CA ILE A 301 18.09 11.46 12.11
C ILE A 301 18.52 12.68 11.26
N GLY A 302 17.60 13.13 10.42
CA GLY A 302 17.64 14.37 9.67
C GLY A 302 16.26 15.02 9.68
N TYR A 303 16.13 16.15 8.99
CA TYR A 303 14.86 16.89 8.91
C TYR A 303 14.56 17.29 7.48
N GLN A 304 13.29 17.19 7.10
CA GLN A 304 12.74 17.71 5.85
C GLN A 304 11.63 18.71 6.15
N THR A 305 11.26 19.51 5.15
CA THR A 305 10.23 20.55 5.30
C THR A 305 9.01 20.17 4.47
N ALA A 306 7.86 20.07 5.13
CA ALA A 306 6.58 19.83 4.50
C ALA A 306 6.12 21.07 3.70
N ARG A 307 5.09 20.90 2.85
CA ARG A 307 4.57 21.99 1.99
C ARG A 307 4.03 23.18 2.79
N ASN A 308 3.54 22.93 4.00
CA ASN A 308 3.06 23.96 4.92
C ASN A 308 4.22 24.69 5.65
N GLY A 309 5.48 24.33 5.39
CA GLY A 309 6.67 24.91 6.01
C GLY A 309 7.11 24.23 7.31
N GLU A 310 6.38 23.23 7.81
CA GLU A 310 6.74 22.53 9.04
C GLU A 310 7.90 21.55 8.81
N ALA A 311 8.87 21.54 9.73
CA ALA A 311 9.93 20.57 9.71
C ALA A 311 9.46 19.24 10.32
N TYR A 312 9.82 18.12 9.71
CA TYR A 312 9.54 16.77 10.22
C TYR A 312 10.80 15.91 10.19
N ALA A 313 10.90 15.00 11.15
CA ALA A 313 12.04 14.11 11.30
C ALA A 313 12.00 13.01 10.22
N VAL A 314 13.17 12.73 9.65
CA VAL A 314 13.42 11.62 8.75
C VAL A 314 14.66 10.87 9.22
N TRP A 315 14.79 9.61 8.86
CA TRP A 315 15.89 8.75 9.29
C TRP A 315 16.50 8.09 8.07
N GLY A 316 17.83 8.12 7.95
CA GLY A 316 18.48 7.25 6.97
C GLY A 316 18.14 5.78 7.25
N LEU A 317 18.01 4.95 6.23
CA LEU A 317 17.76 3.52 6.39
C LEU A 317 18.77 2.74 5.55
N THR A 318 19.51 1.85 6.20
CA THR A 318 20.36 0.89 5.51
C THR A 318 19.67 -0.47 5.48
N VAL A 319 19.63 -1.08 4.30
CA VAL A 319 19.17 -2.46 4.09
C VAL A 319 20.33 -3.33 3.57
N PRO A 320 20.23 -4.67 3.66
CA PRO A 320 21.20 -5.58 3.05
C PRO A 320 21.41 -5.30 1.56
N ASP A 321 22.61 -5.60 1.04
CA ASP A 321 22.90 -5.39 -0.39
C ASP A 321 22.04 -6.28 -1.29
N ASP A 322 21.63 -7.45 -0.82
CA ASP A 322 20.76 -8.38 -1.56
C ASP A 322 19.26 -8.05 -1.43
N TYR A 323 18.89 -7.05 -0.63
CA TYR A 323 17.51 -6.67 -0.28
C TYR A 323 16.51 -6.57 -1.46
N PRO A 324 16.89 -6.11 -2.67
CA PRO A 324 16.00 -6.15 -3.83
C PRO A 324 15.41 -7.54 -4.16
N VAL A 325 16.13 -8.62 -3.82
CA VAL A 325 15.73 -10.00 -4.12
C VAL A 325 14.67 -10.53 -3.14
N PRO A 326 14.87 -10.55 -1.80
CA PRO A 326 13.84 -11.00 -0.87
C PRO A 326 12.61 -10.08 -0.88
N SER A 327 12.79 -8.76 -0.92
CA SER A 327 11.66 -7.80 -0.96
C SER A 327 10.74 -8.06 -2.16
N SER A 328 11.29 -8.23 -3.37
CA SER A 328 10.45 -8.46 -4.55
C SER A 328 9.83 -9.86 -4.58
N ALA A 329 10.42 -10.85 -3.90
CA ALA A 329 9.81 -12.16 -3.72
C ALA A 329 8.61 -12.07 -2.76
N ILE A 330 8.74 -11.30 -1.68
CA ILE A 330 7.66 -11.00 -0.74
C ILE A 330 6.53 -10.27 -1.44
N ALA A 331 6.82 -9.19 -2.18
CA ALA A 331 5.79 -8.46 -2.91
C ALA A 331 5.08 -9.34 -3.94
N ARG A 332 5.80 -10.21 -4.67
CA ARG A 332 5.15 -11.19 -5.56
C ARG A 332 4.15 -12.06 -4.80
N ALA A 333 4.54 -12.60 -3.64
CA ALA A 333 3.67 -13.43 -2.83
C ALA A 333 2.46 -12.66 -2.30
N GLN A 334 2.65 -11.43 -1.80
CA GLN A 334 1.58 -10.62 -1.24
C GLN A 334 0.61 -10.07 -2.28
N LEU A 335 1.08 -9.60 -3.43
CA LEU A 335 0.23 -9.22 -4.56
C LEU A 335 -0.63 -10.41 -5.04
N THR A 336 -0.03 -11.61 -5.05
CA THR A 336 -0.77 -12.85 -5.38
C THR A 336 -1.83 -13.14 -4.32
N LYS A 337 -1.45 -13.12 -3.04
CA LYS A 337 -2.36 -13.37 -1.92
C LYS A 337 -3.53 -12.39 -1.93
N ALA A 338 -3.27 -11.10 -2.08
CA ALA A 338 -4.27 -10.05 -2.20
C ALA A 338 -5.25 -10.30 -3.35
N GLY A 339 -4.77 -10.67 -4.54
CA GLY A 339 -5.63 -10.98 -5.69
C GLY A 339 -6.59 -12.15 -5.43
N TYR A 340 -6.11 -13.19 -4.77
CA TYR A 340 -6.93 -14.35 -4.37
C TYR A 340 -7.89 -14.02 -3.24
N HIS A 341 -7.45 -13.25 -2.23
CA HIS A 341 -8.30 -12.82 -1.11
C HIS A 341 -9.40 -11.86 -1.58
N LEU A 342 -9.12 -10.93 -2.49
CA LEU A 342 -10.13 -10.08 -3.11
C LEU A 342 -11.16 -10.92 -3.87
N ALA A 343 -10.72 -11.89 -4.67
CA ALA A 343 -11.64 -12.80 -5.38
C ALA A 343 -12.51 -13.62 -4.42
N ALA A 344 -11.91 -14.15 -3.35
CA ALA A 344 -12.61 -14.92 -2.33
C ALA A 344 -13.65 -14.06 -1.60
N LEU A 345 -13.30 -12.81 -1.26
CA LEU A 345 -14.20 -11.87 -0.59
C LEU A 345 -15.40 -11.54 -1.47
N LEU A 346 -15.16 -11.18 -2.73
CA LEU A 346 -16.25 -10.85 -3.67
C LEU A 346 -17.21 -12.02 -3.88
N ARG A 347 -16.70 -13.26 -3.91
CA ARG A 347 -17.53 -14.48 -3.96
C ARG A 347 -18.27 -14.75 -2.65
N ALA A 348 -17.67 -14.46 -1.50
CA ALA A 348 -18.34 -14.65 -0.21
C ALA A 348 -19.48 -13.65 -0.01
N ILE A 349 -19.31 -12.41 -0.50
CA ILE A 349 -20.37 -11.39 -0.49
C ILE A 349 -21.49 -11.75 -1.48
N TRP A 350 -21.14 -12.29 -2.65
CA TRP A 350 -22.09 -12.64 -3.72
C TRP A 350 -21.85 -14.09 -4.21
N PRO A 351 -22.34 -15.09 -3.46
CA PRO A 351 -22.10 -16.52 -3.72
C PRO A 351 -22.74 -17.02 -5.01
#